data_AF-A0A1H1HRL1-F1
#
_entry.id   AF-A0A1H1HRL1-F1
#
_cell.length_a   1.000
_cell.length_b   1.000
_cell.length_c   1.000
_cell.angle_alpha   90.00
_cell.angle_beta   90.00
_cell.angle_gamma   90.00
#
_symmetry.space_group_name_H-M   'P 1'
#
loop_
_entity.id
_entity.type
_entity.pdbx_description
1 polymer ?
#
loop_
_entity_poly.entity_id
_entity_poly.type
_entity_poly.pdbx_seq_one_letter_code
_entity_poly.pdbx_strand_id
1 'polypeptide(L)'
;MALELRDLPRVGSVGFLRVALLGNALFSAGCGILMLAMPSTVSEAIGWQGPHLWFFIGAGLLVFAGALVWQGVQSNPPKAWSLLFSIGDYLWVVGTALSAMFACSLMDSGGWIFTWGVASTVALFGTLQLMGIVRLYRQTAVDYALVISVDVKSNVEQFWPVLSDLGGIKKHTQNLASSELVGGRDPSLGVRRECASLDGARWAETVTAWVPRDGFDVIFNADEPDFPFPFQKMLGGWRLVTRQNQTTVSVYWIVEPKVQLSIVFLMPVMELRMRKDMASTIKSMDRAALKKKKQMDEVA
;
A
#
# COMPACT_ATOMS: atom_id res chain seq x y z
N MET A 1 18.52 15.61 -13.91
CA MET A 1 18.06 16.19 -12.63
C MET A 1 18.26 15.13 -11.57
N ALA A 2 19.39 15.16 -10.86
CA ALA A 2 19.65 14.19 -9.80
C ALA A 2 18.74 14.55 -8.62
N LEU A 3 17.85 13.64 -8.21
CA LEU A 3 17.21 13.71 -6.91
C LEU A 3 18.33 13.84 -5.87
N GLU A 4 18.30 14.87 -5.03
CA GLU A 4 19.28 14.97 -3.94
C GLU A 4 19.20 13.68 -3.11
N LEU A 5 20.33 12.98 -3.07
CA LEU A 5 20.48 11.59 -2.65
C LEU A 5 20.03 11.26 -1.22
N ARG A 6 19.65 12.27 -0.43
CA ARG A 6 19.43 12.18 1.02
C ARG A 6 17.98 12.04 1.48
N ASP A 7 17.01 12.42 0.66
CA ASP A 7 15.61 12.42 1.09
C ASP A 7 14.87 11.21 0.50
N LEU A 8 14.51 10.25 1.36
CA LEU A 8 13.50 9.25 1.01
C LEU A 8 12.23 9.96 0.51
N PRO A 9 11.48 9.37 -0.43
CA PRO A 9 10.21 9.93 -0.88
C PRO A 9 9.31 10.27 0.32
N ARG A 10 8.76 11.48 0.33
CA ARG A 10 7.94 11.96 1.45
C ARG A 10 6.60 11.25 1.46
N VAL A 11 6.33 10.41 2.45
CA VAL A 11 4.99 9.82 2.59
C VAL A 11 3.98 10.93 2.90
N GLY A 12 2.84 10.93 2.22
CA GLY A 12 1.80 11.92 2.44
C GLY A 12 1.24 11.90 3.87
N SER A 13 0.59 12.99 4.28
CA SER A 13 -0.03 13.07 5.61
C SER A 13 -1.22 12.12 5.74
N VAL A 14 -1.23 11.32 6.81
CA VAL A 14 -2.33 10.41 7.17
C VAL A 14 -3.60 11.14 7.63
N GLY A 15 -3.52 12.44 7.93
CA GLY A 15 -4.62 13.19 8.53
C GLY A 15 -5.91 13.14 7.72
N PHE A 16 -5.83 13.29 6.40
CA PHE A 16 -7.02 13.30 5.54
C PHE A 16 -7.71 11.93 5.49
N LEU A 17 -6.94 10.84 5.30
CA LEU A 17 -7.50 9.49 5.34
C LEU A 17 -8.11 9.17 6.71
N ARG A 18 -7.44 9.58 7.79
CA ARG A 18 -7.93 9.41 9.15
C ARG A 18 -9.28 10.10 9.36
N VAL A 19 -9.43 11.35 8.92
CA VAL A 19 -10.70 12.08 9.02
C VAL A 19 -11.80 11.38 8.23
N ALA A 20 -11.51 10.90 7.01
CA ALA A 20 -12.48 10.16 6.20
C ALA A 20 -12.92 8.84 6.86
N LEU A 21 -11.97 8.05 7.41
CA LEU A 21 -12.24 6.81 8.12
C LEU A 21 -13.10 7.04 9.38
N LEU A 22 -12.72 8.02 10.21
CA LEU A 22 -13.42 8.32 11.46
C LEU A 22 -14.80 8.96 11.20
N GLY A 23 -14.93 9.77 10.16
CA GLY A 23 -16.22 10.31 9.72
C GLY A 23 -17.18 9.21 9.29
N ASN A 24 -16.71 8.25 8.48
CA ASN A 24 -17.51 7.09 8.08
C ASN A 24 -17.87 6.24 9.31
N ALA A 25 -16.92 6.02 10.21
CA ALA A 25 -17.17 5.27 11.44
C ALA A 25 -18.27 5.92 12.29
N LEU A 26 -18.22 7.24 12.48
CA LEU A 26 -19.22 7.98 13.25
C LEU A 26 -20.61 7.88 12.59
N PHE A 27 -20.68 8.07 11.27
CA PHE A 27 -21.92 7.94 10.52
C PHE A 27 -22.51 6.53 10.62
N SER A 28 -21.69 5.51 10.35
CA SER A 28 -22.07 4.09 10.45
C SER A 28 -22.52 3.71 11.86
N ALA A 29 -21.82 4.18 12.89
CA ALA A 29 -22.21 3.94 14.28
C ALA A 29 -23.55 4.63 14.62
N GLY A 30 -23.76 5.86 14.17
CA GLY A 30 -25.03 6.57 14.35
C GLY A 30 -26.21 5.81 13.72
N CYS A 31 -26.07 5.37 12.47
CA CYS A 31 -27.06 4.54 11.80
C CYS A 31 -27.29 3.20 12.53
N GLY A 32 -26.21 2.53 12.94
CA GLY A 32 -26.29 1.24 13.64
C GLY A 32 -26.99 1.35 14.99
N ILE A 33 -26.66 2.36 15.79
CA ILE A 33 -27.32 2.63 17.08
C ILE A 33 -28.80 2.92 16.88
N LEU A 34 -29.15 3.77 15.90
CA LEU A 34 -30.55 4.08 15.61
C LEU A 34 -31.37 2.84 15.23
N MET A 35 -30.81 1.97 14.37
CA MET A 35 -31.45 0.71 13.95
C MET A 35 -31.62 -0.29 15.09
N LEU A 36 -30.69 -0.33 16.05
CA LEU A 36 -30.77 -1.22 17.22
C LEU A 36 -31.70 -0.70 18.31
N ALA A 37 -31.69 0.62 18.55
CA ALA A 37 -32.47 1.23 19.61
C ALA A 37 -33.93 1.44 19.22
N MET A 38 -34.20 1.74 17.95
CA MET A 38 -35.54 2.13 17.45
C MET A 38 -35.90 1.42 16.12
N PRO A 39 -35.84 0.08 16.04
CA PRO A 39 -36.05 -0.67 14.81
C PRO A 39 -37.44 -0.46 14.20
N SER A 40 -38.48 -0.28 15.03
CA SER A 40 -39.85 -0.02 14.55
C SER A 40 -39.97 1.37 13.90
N THR A 41 -39.39 2.40 14.52
CA THR A 41 -39.38 3.75 13.94
C THR A 41 -38.62 3.81 12.62
N VAL A 42 -37.49 3.09 12.52
CA VAL A 42 -36.76 2.95 11.25
C VAL A 42 -37.58 2.20 10.21
N SER A 43 -38.27 1.12 10.60
CA SER A 43 -39.17 0.35 9.72
C SER A 43 -40.29 1.21 9.15
N GLU A 44 -40.95 2.00 10.01
CA GLU A 44 -42.02 2.91 9.64
C GLU A 44 -41.52 4.03 8.72
N ALA A 45 -40.37 4.65 9.05
CA ALA A 45 -39.77 5.71 8.23
C ALA A 45 -39.34 5.23 6.84
N ILE A 46 -38.93 3.97 6.72
CA ILE A 46 -38.52 3.36 5.45
C ILE A 46 -39.73 2.73 4.70
N GLY A 47 -40.86 2.54 5.37
CA GLY A 47 -42.04 1.87 4.80
C GLY A 47 -41.85 0.36 4.62
N TRP A 48 -40.93 -0.28 5.36
CA TRP A 48 -40.67 -1.72 5.29
C TRP A 48 -40.97 -2.44 6.60
N GLN A 49 -41.89 -3.41 6.54
CA GLN A 49 -42.25 -4.28 7.66
C GLN A 49 -41.24 -5.43 7.84
N GLY A 50 -40.20 -5.19 8.64
CA GLY A 50 -39.14 -6.19 8.90
C GLY A 50 -38.18 -5.84 10.04
N PRO A 51 -38.66 -5.69 11.30
CA PRO A 51 -37.86 -5.14 12.39
C PRO A 51 -36.60 -5.95 12.72
N HIS A 52 -36.64 -7.27 12.53
CA HIS A 52 -35.49 -8.15 12.78
C HIS A 52 -34.31 -7.88 11.85
N LEU A 53 -34.56 -7.47 10.60
CA LEU A 53 -33.47 -7.19 9.67
C LEU A 53 -32.65 -5.98 10.13
N TRP A 54 -33.31 -4.95 10.66
CA TRP A 54 -32.64 -3.75 11.18
C TRP A 54 -31.70 -4.07 12.35
N PHE A 55 -32.03 -5.08 13.16
CA PHE A 55 -31.10 -5.54 14.20
C PHE A 55 -29.80 -6.07 13.61
N PHE A 56 -29.89 -6.94 12.60
CA PHE A 56 -28.70 -7.51 11.96
C PHE A 56 -27.88 -6.46 11.21
N ILE A 57 -28.55 -5.58 10.47
CA ILE A 57 -27.89 -4.47 9.78
C ILE A 57 -27.23 -3.54 10.79
N GLY A 58 -27.94 -3.14 11.85
CA GLY A 58 -27.43 -2.24 12.88
C GLY A 58 -26.22 -2.80 13.63
N ALA A 59 -26.28 -4.09 14.01
CA ALA A 59 -25.14 -4.77 14.63
C ALA A 59 -23.94 -4.85 13.67
N GLY A 60 -24.18 -5.19 12.39
CA GLY A 60 -23.14 -5.20 11.36
C GLY A 60 -22.48 -3.84 11.16
N LEU A 61 -23.26 -2.76 11.14
CA LEU A 61 -22.75 -1.38 11.05
C LEU A 61 -21.90 -0.99 12.25
N LEU A 62 -22.23 -1.43 13.46
CA LEU A 62 -21.40 -1.18 14.64
C LEU A 62 -20.05 -1.92 14.57
N VAL A 63 -20.05 -3.17 14.11
CA VAL A 63 -18.80 -3.92 13.89
C VAL A 63 -17.94 -3.22 12.83
N PHE A 64 -18.56 -2.81 11.72
CA PHE A 64 -17.88 -2.06 10.66
C PHE A 64 -17.31 -0.72 11.17
N ALA A 65 -18.09 0.05 11.93
CA ALA A 65 -17.64 1.30 12.55
C ALA A 65 -16.46 1.06 13.51
N GLY A 66 -16.50 0.00 14.33
CA GLY A 66 -15.39 -0.38 15.20
C GLY A 66 -14.10 -0.67 14.41
N ALA A 67 -14.21 -1.38 13.29
CA ALA A 67 -13.09 -1.66 12.41
C ALA A 67 -12.50 -0.39 11.78
N LEU A 68 -13.37 0.55 11.35
CA LEU A 68 -12.95 1.86 10.82
C LEU A 68 -12.27 2.72 11.89
N VAL A 69 -12.78 2.75 13.13
CA VAL A 69 -12.12 3.45 14.26
C VAL A 69 -10.74 2.86 14.51
N TRP A 70 -10.66 1.54 14.66
CA TRP A 70 -9.40 0.83 14.88
C TRP A 70 -8.38 1.16 13.79
N GLN A 71 -8.80 1.27 12.54
CA GLN A 71 -7.92 1.70 11.47
C GLN A 71 -7.56 3.19 11.54
N GLY A 72 -8.53 4.08 11.76
CA GLY A 72 -8.35 5.52 11.79
C GLY A 72 -7.38 5.99 12.88
N VAL A 73 -7.35 5.31 14.03
CA VAL A 73 -6.46 5.68 15.15
C VAL A 73 -5.01 5.21 14.97
N GLN A 74 -4.71 4.36 13.98
CA GLN A 74 -3.34 3.91 13.73
C GLN A 74 -2.47 5.07 13.20
N SER A 75 -1.20 5.07 13.60
CA SER A 75 -0.20 6.03 13.10
C SER A 75 0.11 5.81 11.62
N ASN A 76 0.07 4.55 11.17
CA ASN A 76 0.26 4.14 9.77
C ASN A 76 -0.80 3.10 9.40
N PRO A 77 -2.05 3.52 9.10
CA PRO A 77 -3.12 2.59 8.77
C PRO A 77 -2.74 1.77 7.53
N PRO A 78 -2.96 0.45 7.50
CA PRO A 78 -2.65 -0.33 6.31
C PRO A 78 -3.60 0.04 5.18
N LYS A 79 -3.06 0.54 4.07
CA LYS A 79 -3.84 1.14 2.98
C LYS A 79 -4.73 0.12 2.26
N ALA A 80 -4.29 -1.14 2.19
CA ALA A 80 -5.08 -2.23 1.61
C ALA A 80 -6.41 -2.44 2.36
N TRP A 81 -6.42 -2.32 3.69
CA TRP A 81 -7.65 -2.40 4.47
C TRP A 81 -8.54 -1.16 4.22
N SER A 82 -7.95 0.02 4.07
CA SER A 82 -8.74 1.23 3.75
C SER A 82 -9.40 1.09 2.38
N LEU A 83 -8.67 0.53 1.40
CA LEU A 83 -9.22 0.22 0.08
C LEU A 83 -10.39 -0.77 0.19
N LEU A 84 -10.25 -1.83 1.00
CA LEU A 84 -11.32 -2.81 1.20
C LEU A 84 -12.58 -2.17 1.79
N PHE A 85 -12.44 -1.28 2.77
CA PHE A 85 -13.59 -0.57 3.33
C PHE A 85 -14.25 0.35 2.32
N SER A 86 -13.47 1.09 1.52
CA SER A 86 -14.02 1.90 0.44
C SER A 86 -14.75 1.06 -0.60
N ILE A 87 -14.23 -0.13 -0.95
CA ILE A 87 -14.93 -1.07 -1.83
C ILE A 87 -16.26 -1.51 -1.18
N GLY A 88 -16.26 -1.80 0.12
CA GLY A 88 -17.47 -2.09 0.88
C GLY A 88 -18.51 -0.98 0.80
N ASP A 89 -18.09 0.28 0.96
CA ASP A 89 -18.95 1.47 0.81
C ASP A 89 -19.59 1.51 -0.59
N TYR A 90 -18.80 1.30 -1.65
CA TYR A 90 -19.35 1.27 -3.02
C TYR A 90 -20.26 0.06 -3.26
N LEU A 91 -19.96 -1.10 -2.69
CA LEU A 91 -20.85 -2.27 -2.77
C LEU A 91 -22.20 -1.99 -2.10
N TRP A 92 -22.21 -1.25 -1.00
CA TRP A 92 -23.45 -0.80 -0.35
C TRP A 92 -24.28 0.12 -1.27
N VAL A 93 -23.61 1.07 -1.92
CA VAL A 93 -24.25 2.01 -2.87
C VAL A 93 -24.82 1.27 -4.08
N VAL A 94 -24.04 0.36 -4.67
CA VAL A 94 -24.51 -0.49 -5.78
C VAL A 94 -25.66 -1.38 -5.32
N GLY A 95 -25.58 -1.98 -4.13
CA GLY A 95 -26.67 -2.76 -3.55
C GLY A 95 -27.96 -1.96 -3.38
N THR A 96 -27.84 -0.68 -2.97
CA THR A 96 -28.97 0.25 -2.89
C THR A 96 -29.58 0.51 -4.27
N ALA A 97 -28.75 0.80 -5.27
CA ALA A 97 -29.22 1.04 -6.64
C ALA A 97 -29.92 -0.18 -7.25
N LEU A 98 -29.33 -1.37 -7.09
CA LEU A 98 -29.93 -2.63 -7.56
C LEU A 98 -31.25 -2.92 -6.85
N SER A 99 -31.32 -2.68 -5.53
CA SER A 99 -32.58 -2.83 -4.78
C SER A 99 -33.65 -1.87 -5.28
N ALA A 100 -33.30 -0.62 -5.58
CA ALA A 100 -34.23 0.35 -6.16
C ALA A 100 -34.74 -0.07 -7.55
N MET A 101 -33.89 -0.71 -8.36
CA MET A 101 -34.26 -1.18 -9.70
C MET A 101 -35.14 -2.44 -9.68
N PHE A 102 -34.79 -3.42 -8.86
CA PHE A 102 -35.41 -4.76 -8.91
C PHE A 102 -36.44 -5.00 -7.79
N ALA A 103 -36.43 -4.18 -6.76
CA ALA A 103 -37.33 -4.27 -5.60
C ALA A 103 -37.96 -2.90 -5.30
N CYS A 104 -38.30 -2.11 -6.32
CA CYS A 104 -38.85 -0.77 -6.15
C CYS A 104 -40.11 -0.73 -5.26
N SER A 105 -40.89 -1.82 -5.19
CA SER A 105 -42.06 -1.97 -4.34
C SER A 105 -41.75 -2.29 -2.87
N LEU A 106 -40.48 -2.48 -2.50
CA LEU A 106 -40.07 -2.83 -1.14
C LEU A 106 -40.24 -1.67 -0.15
N MET A 107 -40.11 -0.44 -0.64
CA MET A 107 -40.18 0.80 0.14
C MET A 107 -41.07 1.79 -0.60
N ASP A 108 -41.70 2.69 0.14
CA ASP A 108 -42.39 3.82 -0.48
C ASP A 108 -41.39 4.89 -0.97
N SER A 109 -41.93 5.95 -1.58
CA SER A 109 -41.11 7.06 -2.10
C SER A 109 -40.25 7.72 -1.01
N GLY A 110 -40.76 7.83 0.22
CA GLY A 110 -40.04 8.43 1.34
C GLY A 110 -38.86 7.55 1.78
N GLY A 111 -39.10 6.25 1.91
CA GLY A 111 -38.07 5.27 2.24
C GLY A 111 -36.94 5.21 1.21
N TRP A 112 -37.27 5.29 -0.09
CA TRP A 112 -36.25 5.37 -1.13
C TRP A 112 -35.44 6.68 -1.06
N ILE A 113 -36.08 7.82 -0.84
CA ILE A 113 -35.37 9.11 -0.67
C ILE A 113 -34.39 9.02 0.51
N PHE A 114 -34.82 8.49 1.65
CA PHE A 114 -33.95 8.30 2.82
C PHE A 114 -32.77 7.36 2.51
N THR A 115 -33.06 6.21 1.88
CA THR A 115 -32.04 5.21 1.54
C THR A 115 -31.01 5.77 0.56
N TRP A 116 -31.43 6.54 -0.44
CA TRP A 116 -30.53 7.25 -1.36
C TRP A 116 -29.68 8.32 -0.65
N GLY A 117 -30.23 9.00 0.36
CA GLY A 117 -29.47 9.94 1.20
C GLY A 117 -28.35 9.24 1.98
N VAL A 118 -28.65 8.09 2.59
CA VAL A 118 -27.64 7.25 3.26
C VAL A 118 -26.59 6.76 2.26
N ALA A 119 -27.00 6.19 1.12
CA ALA A 119 -26.08 5.72 0.09
C ALA A 119 -25.17 6.84 -0.44
N SER A 120 -25.70 8.05 -0.65
CA SER A 120 -24.91 9.20 -1.09
C SER A 120 -23.84 9.60 -0.06
N THR A 121 -24.19 9.53 1.23
CA THR A 121 -23.24 9.80 2.32
C THR A 121 -22.15 8.74 2.41
N VAL A 122 -22.52 7.47 2.26
CA VAL A 122 -21.57 6.34 2.20
C VAL A 122 -20.65 6.47 0.98
N ALA A 123 -21.19 6.82 -0.20
CA ALA A 123 -20.41 7.07 -1.41
C ALA A 123 -19.40 8.21 -1.22
N LEU A 124 -19.81 9.30 -0.55
CA LEU A 124 -18.93 10.40 -0.21
C LEU A 124 -17.76 9.92 0.66
N PHE A 125 -18.02 9.16 1.72
CA PHE A 125 -16.96 8.64 2.57
C PHE A 125 -16.03 7.67 1.84
N GLY A 126 -16.58 6.74 1.06
CA GLY A 126 -15.78 5.85 0.21
C GLY A 126 -14.88 6.65 -0.75
N THR A 127 -15.40 7.72 -1.35
CA THR A 127 -14.63 8.62 -2.23
C THR A 127 -13.50 9.32 -1.47
N LEU A 128 -13.80 9.91 -0.30
CA LEU A 128 -12.82 10.61 0.53
C LEU A 128 -11.73 9.65 1.04
N GLN A 129 -12.06 8.42 1.38
CA GLN A 129 -11.08 7.39 1.73
C GLN A 129 -10.15 7.07 0.56
N LEU A 130 -10.68 6.83 -0.65
CA LEU A 130 -9.86 6.59 -1.84
C LEU A 130 -8.94 7.78 -2.15
N MET A 131 -9.46 9.01 -2.06
CA MET A 131 -8.65 10.23 -2.21
C MET A 131 -7.53 10.31 -1.15
N GLY A 132 -7.81 9.89 0.08
CA GLY A 132 -6.81 9.80 1.14
C GLY A 132 -5.72 8.79 0.84
N ILE A 133 -6.08 7.61 0.34
CA ILE A 133 -5.11 6.59 -0.10
C ILE A 133 -4.21 7.14 -1.20
N VAL A 134 -4.78 7.76 -2.23
CA VAL A 134 -4.01 8.35 -3.35
C VAL A 134 -3.05 9.43 -2.83
N ARG A 135 -3.51 10.30 -1.93
CA ARG A 135 -2.68 11.35 -1.32
C ARG A 135 -1.52 10.81 -0.48
N LEU A 136 -1.66 9.62 0.12
CA LEU A 136 -0.57 9.00 0.88
C LEU A 136 0.60 8.58 0.00
N TYR A 137 0.31 8.08 -1.20
CA TYR A 137 1.34 7.65 -2.15
C TYR A 137 1.89 8.80 -2.99
N ARG A 138 1.09 9.83 -3.26
CA ARG A 138 1.45 10.90 -4.18
C ARG A 138 2.68 11.69 -3.70
N GLN A 139 3.72 11.76 -4.54
CA GLN A 139 4.91 12.61 -4.37
C GLN A 139 4.76 13.93 -5.12
N THR A 140 4.40 13.84 -6.40
CA THR A 140 4.25 14.98 -7.31
C THR A 140 2.86 14.94 -7.95
N ALA A 141 2.60 15.71 -9.02
CA ALA A 141 1.33 15.63 -9.73
C ALA A 141 1.08 14.24 -10.35
N VAL A 142 2.15 13.55 -10.80
CA VAL A 142 2.08 12.30 -11.56
C VAL A 142 2.82 11.13 -10.90
N ASP A 143 3.71 11.41 -9.95
CA ASP A 143 4.54 10.39 -9.31
C ASP A 143 3.94 9.91 -7.99
N TYR A 144 4.05 8.60 -7.77
CA TYR A 144 3.61 7.91 -6.58
C TYR A 144 4.77 7.12 -5.98
N ALA A 145 4.93 7.13 -4.66
CA ALA A 145 6.02 6.40 -4.01
C ALA A 145 5.55 5.36 -3.01
N LEU A 146 6.28 4.25 -2.98
CA LEU A 146 6.20 3.21 -1.96
C LEU A 146 7.55 3.12 -1.26
N VAL A 147 7.55 3.19 0.07
CA VAL A 147 8.76 3.04 0.89
C VAL A 147 8.54 1.94 1.92
N ILE A 148 9.48 1.01 2.00
CA ILE A 148 9.51 -0.07 2.99
C ILE A 148 10.81 0.06 3.77
N SER A 149 10.70 0.29 5.08
CA SER A 149 11.83 0.41 6.00
C SER A 149 11.82 -0.73 7.01
N VAL A 150 13.00 -1.30 7.27
CA VAL A 150 13.20 -2.41 8.20
C VAL A 150 14.47 -2.14 9.00
N ASP A 151 14.35 -2.19 10.31
CA ASP A 151 15.52 -2.14 11.18
C ASP A 151 16.23 -3.49 11.18
N VAL A 152 17.56 -3.44 11.07
CA VAL A 152 18.45 -4.59 11.03
C VAL A 152 19.42 -4.57 12.20
N LYS A 153 19.98 -5.74 12.51
CA LYS A 153 20.93 -5.87 13.63
C LYS A 153 22.37 -5.59 13.22
N SER A 154 22.72 -5.91 11.98
CA SER A 154 24.03 -5.59 11.43
C SER A 154 24.19 -4.07 11.28
N ASN A 155 25.39 -3.55 11.52
CA ASN A 155 25.69 -2.15 11.21
C ASN A 155 25.91 -1.96 9.70
N VAL A 156 25.99 -0.70 9.26
CA VAL A 156 26.19 -0.34 7.83
C VAL A 156 27.41 -1.03 7.22
N GLU A 157 28.54 -1.10 7.93
CA GLU A 157 29.77 -1.74 7.42
C GLU A 157 29.60 -3.23 7.16
N GLN A 158 28.77 -3.90 7.95
CA GLN A 158 28.45 -5.32 7.79
C GLN A 158 27.40 -5.54 6.71
N PHE A 159 26.38 -4.68 6.63
CA PHE A 159 25.26 -4.84 5.71
C PHE A 159 25.61 -4.44 4.28
N TRP A 160 26.41 -3.38 4.10
CA TRP A 160 26.73 -2.83 2.79
C TRP A 160 27.32 -3.85 1.82
N PRO A 161 28.29 -4.72 2.18
CA PRO A 161 28.81 -5.73 1.27
C PRO A 161 27.77 -6.74 0.77
N VAL A 162 26.70 -6.97 1.53
CA VAL A 162 25.60 -7.85 1.11
C VAL A 162 24.62 -7.11 0.21
N LEU A 163 24.29 -5.86 0.56
CA LEU A 163 23.40 -5.02 -0.23
C LEU A 163 23.99 -4.62 -1.59
N SER A 164 25.29 -4.30 -1.62
CA SER A 164 26.00 -3.87 -2.82
C SER A 164 26.29 -5.01 -3.80
N ASP A 165 26.14 -6.28 -3.39
CA ASP A 165 26.13 -7.45 -4.28
C ASP A 165 24.81 -7.52 -5.06
N LEU A 166 24.66 -6.61 -6.05
CA LEU A 166 23.47 -6.47 -6.88
C LEU A 166 23.06 -7.77 -7.59
N GLY A 167 24.03 -8.58 -8.01
CA GLY A 167 23.75 -9.90 -8.60
C GLY A 167 23.36 -10.94 -7.54
N GLY A 168 23.95 -10.86 -6.35
CA GLY A 168 23.70 -11.75 -5.22
C GLY A 168 22.33 -11.62 -4.58
N ILE A 169 21.58 -10.53 -4.84
CA ILE A 169 20.24 -10.33 -4.27
C ILE A 169 19.30 -11.52 -4.47
N LYS A 170 19.44 -12.29 -5.57
CA LYS A 170 18.65 -13.51 -5.82
C LYS A 170 18.75 -14.54 -4.71
N LYS A 171 19.86 -14.56 -3.94
CA LYS A 171 20.04 -15.45 -2.78
C LYS A 171 19.14 -15.07 -1.60
N HIS A 172 18.58 -13.86 -1.60
CA HIS A 172 17.84 -13.29 -0.48
C HIS A 172 16.34 -13.12 -0.74
N THR A 173 15.90 -13.13 -2.00
CA THR A 173 14.50 -13.01 -2.40
C THR A 173 13.93 -14.35 -2.84
N GLN A 174 12.62 -14.54 -2.65
CA GLN A 174 11.92 -15.79 -3.01
C GLN A 174 11.38 -15.78 -4.44
N ASN A 175 11.25 -14.60 -5.06
CA ASN A 175 10.51 -14.45 -6.33
C ASN A 175 11.42 -14.20 -7.54
N LEU A 176 12.74 -14.23 -7.37
CA LEU A 176 13.71 -13.89 -8.41
C LEU A 176 14.47 -15.14 -8.86
N ALA A 177 14.35 -15.49 -10.14
CA ALA A 177 15.09 -16.57 -10.78
C ALA A 177 16.55 -16.16 -11.05
N SER A 178 16.77 -14.95 -11.55
CA SER A 178 18.11 -14.43 -11.87
C SER A 178 18.24 -12.93 -11.61
N SER A 179 19.48 -12.51 -11.36
CA SER A 179 19.91 -11.12 -11.19
C SER A 179 21.35 -11.04 -11.66
N GLU A 180 21.58 -10.51 -12.85
CA GLU A 180 22.89 -10.56 -13.52
C GLU A 180 23.32 -9.18 -13.98
N LEU A 181 24.60 -8.86 -13.80
CA LEU A 181 25.17 -7.60 -14.25
C LEU A 181 25.61 -7.74 -15.70
N VAL A 182 25.05 -6.89 -16.56
CA VAL A 182 25.36 -6.91 -17.99
C VAL A 182 26.78 -6.40 -18.20
N GLY A 183 27.61 -7.22 -18.84
CA GLY A 183 29.02 -6.91 -19.12
C GLY A 183 29.99 -7.23 -17.98
N GLY A 184 29.58 -8.02 -16.96
CA GLY A 184 30.49 -8.61 -15.96
C GLY A 184 31.22 -7.60 -15.07
N ARG A 185 30.71 -6.37 -14.96
CA ARG A 185 31.35 -5.30 -14.17
C ARG A 185 30.98 -5.40 -12.70
N ASP A 186 31.87 -4.92 -11.85
CA ASP A 186 31.57 -4.72 -10.44
C ASP A 186 30.41 -3.72 -10.26
N PRO A 187 29.54 -3.92 -9.24
CA PRO A 187 28.47 -2.99 -8.88
C PRO A 187 28.96 -1.54 -8.78
N SER A 188 28.48 -0.69 -9.68
CA SER A 188 28.91 0.71 -9.79
C SER A 188 27.90 1.55 -10.56
N LEU A 189 28.13 2.87 -10.61
CA LEU A 189 27.30 3.81 -11.37
C LEU A 189 27.25 3.43 -12.86
N GLY A 190 26.05 3.45 -13.44
CA GLY A 190 25.81 3.15 -14.85
C GLY A 190 25.76 1.66 -15.19
N VAL A 191 25.98 0.77 -14.22
CA VAL A 191 25.83 -0.68 -14.44
C VAL A 191 24.36 -1.01 -14.69
N ARG A 192 24.13 -1.85 -15.70
CA ARG A 192 22.82 -2.42 -16.02
C ARG A 192 22.69 -3.80 -15.38
N ARG A 193 21.56 -4.05 -14.74
CA ARG A 193 21.19 -5.33 -14.12
C ARG A 193 19.98 -5.91 -14.82
N GLU A 194 20.07 -7.15 -15.24
CA GLU A 194 18.96 -7.92 -15.79
C GLU A 194 18.40 -8.86 -14.74
N CYS A 195 17.09 -8.86 -14.61
CA CYS A 195 16.34 -9.64 -13.65
C CYS A 195 15.33 -10.51 -14.36
N ALA A 196 15.12 -11.72 -13.84
CA ALA A 196 14.01 -12.57 -14.21
C ALA A 196 13.33 -13.11 -12.95
N SER A 197 12.00 -13.12 -12.93
CA SER A 197 11.21 -13.76 -11.87
C SER A 197 10.96 -15.23 -12.18
N LEU A 198 10.52 -15.97 -11.15
CA LEU A 198 10.20 -17.41 -11.28
C LEU A 198 9.02 -17.69 -12.23
N ASP A 199 8.15 -16.72 -12.46
CA ASP A 199 7.03 -16.79 -13.41
C ASP A 199 7.41 -16.38 -14.84
N GLY A 200 8.70 -16.12 -15.10
CA GLY A 200 9.25 -15.82 -16.42
C GLY A 200 9.22 -14.35 -16.82
N ALA A 201 8.66 -13.45 -16.00
CA ALA A 201 8.73 -12.02 -16.28
C ALA A 201 10.18 -11.52 -16.20
N ARG A 202 10.56 -10.60 -17.08
CA ARG A 202 11.93 -10.07 -17.19
C ARG A 202 11.92 -8.56 -17.17
N TRP A 203 12.92 -7.96 -16.53
CA TRP A 203 13.12 -6.52 -16.58
C TRP A 203 14.60 -6.20 -16.45
N ALA A 204 14.97 -5.03 -16.95
CA ALA A 204 16.29 -4.45 -16.74
C ALA A 204 16.17 -3.16 -15.93
N GLU A 205 17.23 -2.88 -15.18
CA GLU A 205 17.39 -1.63 -14.45
C GLU A 205 18.83 -1.13 -14.56
N THR A 206 19.01 0.18 -14.52
CA THR A 206 20.33 0.82 -14.63
C THR A 206 20.60 1.63 -13.37
N VAL A 207 21.78 1.44 -12.77
CA VAL A 207 22.21 2.20 -11.59
C VAL A 207 22.45 3.66 -11.98
N THR A 208 21.66 4.58 -11.46
CA THR A 208 21.74 6.02 -11.74
C THR A 208 22.43 6.81 -10.64
N ALA A 209 22.59 6.22 -9.45
CA ALA A 209 23.38 6.78 -8.37
C ALA A 209 24.00 5.68 -7.52
N TRP A 210 25.21 5.92 -7.01
CA TRP A 210 25.94 4.97 -6.18
C TRP A 210 26.71 5.72 -5.09
N VAL A 211 26.29 5.54 -3.84
CA VAL A 211 26.92 6.20 -2.69
C VAL A 211 27.32 5.10 -1.70
N PRO A 212 28.60 4.70 -1.66
CA PRO A 212 29.07 3.63 -0.79
C PRO A 212 28.63 3.85 0.66
N ARG A 213 28.07 2.79 1.26
CA ARG A 213 27.57 2.76 2.65
C ARG A 213 26.36 3.64 2.94
N ASP A 214 25.78 4.28 1.93
CA ASP A 214 24.53 5.04 2.05
C ASP A 214 23.43 4.39 1.21
N GLY A 215 23.69 4.09 -0.06
CA GLY A 215 22.66 3.53 -0.93
C GLY A 215 22.97 3.64 -2.41
N PHE A 216 21.99 3.27 -3.22
CA PHE A 216 22.03 3.42 -4.66
C PHE A 216 20.62 3.61 -5.24
N ASP A 217 20.57 4.19 -6.44
CA ASP A 217 19.35 4.41 -7.21
C ASP A 217 19.40 3.64 -8.51
N VAL A 218 18.23 3.18 -8.93
CA VAL A 218 18.05 2.52 -10.20
C VAL A 218 16.87 3.13 -10.96
N ILE A 219 17.03 3.24 -12.27
CA ILE A 219 15.91 3.45 -13.19
C ILE A 219 15.58 2.12 -13.84
N PHE A 220 14.31 1.75 -13.82
CA PHE A 220 13.82 0.58 -14.53
C PHE A 220 13.60 0.96 -15.99
N ASN A 221 14.01 0.08 -16.89
CA ASN A 221 13.88 0.28 -18.33
C ASN A 221 12.44 0.00 -18.78
N ALA A 222 11.51 0.85 -18.37
CA ALA A 222 10.07 0.67 -18.56
C ALA A 222 9.61 0.74 -20.03
N ASP A 223 10.46 1.28 -20.91
CA ASP A 223 10.23 1.35 -22.36
C ASP A 223 10.52 0.03 -23.10
N GLU A 224 11.10 -0.97 -22.42
CA GLU A 224 11.36 -2.27 -23.04
C GLU A 224 10.04 -3.04 -23.28
N PRO A 225 9.86 -3.72 -24.43
CA PRO A 225 8.59 -4.36 -24.80
C PRO A 225 8.09 -5.38 -23.78
N ASP A 226 9.02 -6.06 -23.10
CA ASP A 226 8.72 -7.13 -22.15
C ASP A 226 8.62 -6.64 -20.70
N PHE A 227 8.60 -5.31 -20.47
CA PHE A 227 8.51 -4.76 -19.13
C PHE A 227 7.16 -5.12 -18.46
N PRO A 228 7.17 -5.90 -17.37
CA PRO A 228 5.97 -6.59 -16.89
C PRO A 228 5.09 -5.72 -15.99
N PHE A 229 5.57 -4.55 -15.58
CA PHE A 229 4.88 -3.69 -14.64
C PHE A 229 4.02 -2.64 -15.35
N PRO A 230 2.83 -2.29 -14.82
CA PRO A 230 1.90 -1.35 -15.46
C PRO A 230 2.30 0.13 -15.25
N PHE A 231 3.59 0.42 -15.29
CA PHE A 231 4.16 1.75 -15.09
C PHE A 231 4.79 2.27 -16.38
N GLN A 232 4.60 3.56 -16.65
CA GLN A 232 5.29 4.28 -17.71
C GLN A 232 6.71 4.64 -17.30
N LYS A 233 6.89 5.01 -16.03
CA LYS A 233 8.21 5.23 -15.43
C LYS A 233 8.27 4.55 -14.08
N MET A 234 9.42 3.97 -13.77
CA MET A 234 9.68 3.36 -12.48
C MET A 234 11.12 3.61 -12.08
N LEU A 235 11.28 4.29 -10.95
CA LEU A 235 12.55 4.48 -10.25
C LEU A 235 12.50 3.63 -9.00
N GLY A 236 13.64 3.13 -8.58
CA GLY A 236 13.79 2.47 -7.29
C GLY A 236 15.10 2.82 -6.64
N GLY A 237 15.26 2.39 -5.41
CA GLY A 237 16.52 2.60 -4.71
C GLY A 237 16.54 1.96 -3.35
N TRP A 238 17.75 1.89 -2.80
CA TRP A 238 18.03 1.41 -1.46
C TRP A 238 18.74 2.50 -0.67
N ARG A 239 18.42 2.62 0.61
CA ARG A 239 19.04 3.55 1.56
C ARG A 239 19.34 2.85 2.89
N LEU A 240 20.48 3.19 3.46
CA LEU A 240 20.94 2.76 4.77
C LEU A 240 21.03 4.00 5.66
N VAL A 241 20.21 4.04 6.71
CA VAL A 241 20.22 5.15 7.65
C VAL A 241 20.62 4.61 9.02
N THR A 242 21.67 5.18 9.61
CA THR A 242 22.06 4.87 10.99
C THR A 242 21.43 5.89 11.93
N ARG A 243 20.62 5.43 12.89
CA ARG A 243 20.04 6.25 13.96
C ARG A 243 20.31 5.58 15.30
N GLN A 244 20.94 6.29 16.23
CA GLN A 244 21.15 5.82 17.61
C GLN A 244 21.72 4.38 17.70
N ASN A 245 22.74 4.08 16.88
CA ASN A 245 23.38 2.75 16.79
C ASN A 245 22.50 1.62 16.21
N GLN A 246 21.36 1.95 15.63
CA GLN A 246 20.52 1.04 14.85
C GLN A 246 20.62 1.38 13.37
N THR A 247 20.76 0.38 12.51
CA THR A 247 20.71 0.57 11.05
C THR A 247 19.31 0.26 10.56
N THR A 248 18.71 1.22 9.86
CA THR A 248 17.44 1.06 9.14
C THR A 248 17.73 0.95 7.65
N VAL A 249 17.28 -0.15 7.05
CA VAL A 249 17.36 -0.37 5.60
C VAL A 249 16.02 0.02 4.99
N SER A 250 16.04 0.92 4.02
CA SER A 250 14.85 1.33 3.28
C SER A 250 15.00 0.97 1.81
N VAL A 251 13.99 0.32 1.25
CA VAL A 251 13.82 0.14 -0.19
C VAL A 251 12.62 0.95 -0.63
N TYR A 252 12.73 1.64 -1.76
CA TYR A 252 11.65 2.46 -2.27
C TYR A 252 11.47 2.33 -3.78
N TRP A 253 10.28 2.72 -4.23
CA TRP A 253 9.93 2.89 -5.63
C TRP A 253 9.20 4.20 -5.81
N ILE A 254 9.47 4.88 -6.93
CA ILE A 254 8.68 6.01 -7.43
C ILE A 254 8.16 5.61 -8.81
N VAL A 255 6.86 5.69 -9.02
CA VAL A 255 6.19 5.18 -10.21
C VAL A 255 5.25 6.21 -10.82
N GLU A 256 5.19 6.18 -12.15
CA GLU A 256 4.17 6.86 -12.96
C GLU A 256 3.31 5.78 -13.61
N PRO A 257 2.02 5.62 -13.25
CA PRO A 257 1.17 4.57 -13.79
C PRO A 257 0.80 4.84 -15.26
N LYS A 258 0.66 3.78 -16.08
CA LYS A 258 0.15 3.91 -17.46
C LYS A 258 -1.30 4.42 -17.50
N VAL A 259 -2.09 4.06 -16.50
CA VAL A 259 -3.49 4.51 -16.34
C VAL A 259 -3.64 5.16 -14.96
N GLN A 260 -3.84 6.47 -14.92
CA GLN A 260 -3.84 7.23 -13.66
C GLN A 260 -4.87 6.71 -12.62
N LEU A 261 -6.05 6.27 -13.05
CA LEU A 261 -7.08 5.76 -12.14
C LEU A 261 -6.71 4.42 -11.50
N SER A 262 -5.85 3.61 -12.13
CA SER A 262 -5.49 2.29 -11.59
C SER A 262 -4.65 2.38 -10.31
N ILE A 263 -4.02 3.53 -10.05
CA ILE A 263 -3.14 3.74 -8.89
C ILE A 263 -3.84 3.52 -7.56
N VAL A 264 -5.15 3.81 -7.51
CA VAL A 264 -6.01 3.66 -6.34
C VAL A 264 -6.02 2.21 -5.84
N PHE A 265 -6.01 1.25 -6.78
CA PHE A 265 -6.03 -0.18 -6.48
C PHE A 265 -4.63 -0.78 -6.49
N LEU A 266 -3.81 -0.38 -7.46
CA LEU A 266 -2.49 -0.94 -7.71
C LEU A 266 -1.54 -0.71 -6.53
N MET A 267 -1.46 0.51 -5.99
CA MET A 267 -0.48 0.83 -4.93
C MET A 267 -0.77 0.11 -3.61
N PRO A 268 -2.00 0.09 -3.07
CA PRO A 268 -2.30 -0.68 -1.86
C PRO A 268 -2.01 -2.17 -1.98
N VAL A 269 -2.37 -2.78 -3.11
CA VAL A 269 -2.14 -4.21 -3.37
C VAL A 269 -0.64 -4.49 -3.48
N MET A 270 0.08 -3.64 -4.23
CA MET A 270 1.53 -3.76 -4.37
C MET A 270 2.25 -3.56 -3.03
N GLU A 271 1.84 -2.59 -2.22
CA GLU A 271 2.39 -2.40 -0.86
C GLU A 271 2.21 -3.64 0.00
N LEU A 272 1.01 -4.26 -0.02
CA LEU A 272 0.74 -5.45 0.79
C LEU A 272 1.70 -6.61 0.44
N ARG A 273 1.89 -6.87 -0.86
CA ARG A 273 2.79 -7.90 -1.36
C ARG A 273 4.25 -7.55 -1.08
N MET A 274 4.69 -6.36 -1.51
CA MET A 274 6.07 -5.92 -1.41
C MET A 274 6.52 -5.77 0.04
N ARG A 275 5.67 -5.31 0.95
CA ARG A 275 6.01 -5.17 2.39
C ARG A 275 6.46 -6.52 2.97
N LYS A 276 5.75 -7.60 2.68
CA LYS A 276 6.11 -8.93 3.17
C LYS A 276 7.39 -9.43 2.49
N ASP A 277 7.44 -9.37 1.17
CA ASP A 277 8.55 -9.91 0.38
C ASP A 277 9.86 -9.17 0.69
N MET A 278 9.85 -7.84 0.70
CA MET A 278 11.04 -7.02 0.93
C MET A 278 11.49 -7.06 2.39
N ALA A 279 10.56 -7.12 3.35
CA ALA A 279 10.96 -7.31 4.74
C ALA A 279 11.63 -8.66 4.96
N SER A 280 11.16 -9.72 4.28
CA SER A 280 11.82 -11.02 4.29
C SER A 280 13.21 -10.95 3.65
N THR A 281 13.32 -10.31 2.47
CA THR A 281 14.59 -10.11 1.76
C THR A 281 15.62 -9.37 2.62
N ILE A 282 15.24 -8.23 3.21
CA ILE A 282 16.13 -7.43 4.08
C ILE A 282 16.58 -8.26 5.29
N LYS A 283 15.66 -8.98 5.96
CA LYS A 283 16.03 -9.86 7.09
C LYS A 283 16.95 -11.00 6.66
N SER A 284 16.80 -11.51 5.44
CA SER A 284 17.70 -12.51 4.87
C SER A 284 19.11 -11.96 4.66
N MET A 285 19.21 -10.73 4.13
CA MET A 285 20.48 -10.02 3.98
C MET A 285 21.16 -9.73 5.33
N ASP A 286 20.41 -9.29 6.33
CA ASP A 286 20.92 -9.03 7.69
C ASP A 286 21.54 -10.29 8.30
N ARG A 287 20.87 -11.44 8.19
CA ARG A 287 21.42 -12.73 8.63
C ARG A 287 22.72 -13.10 7.91
N ALA A 288 22.81 -12.84 6.60
CA ALA A 288 24.02 -13.10 5.83
C ALA A 288 25.17 -12.18 6.24
N ALA A 289 24.89 -10.89 6.49
CA ALA A 289 25.84 -9.91 6.97
C ALA A 289 26.43 -10.32 8.34
N LEU A 290 25.58 -10.70 9.29
CA LEU A 290 26.01 -11.18 10.61
C LEU A 290 26.83 -12.47 10.54
N LYS A 291 26.44 -13.42 9.68
CA LYS A 291 27.17 -14.68 9.49
C LYS A 291 28.58 -14.42 8.97
N LYS A 292 28.72 -13.55 7.97
CA LYS A 292 30.03 -13.19 7.39
C LYS A 292 30.94 -12.55 8.43
N LYS A 293 30.40 -11.66 9.27
CA LYS A 293 31.15 -11.07 10.38
C LYS A 293 31.67 -12.14 11.35
N LYS A 294 30.79 -13.05 11.81
CA LYS A 294 31.17 -14.12 12.74
C LYS A 294 32.31 -14.98 12.19
N GLN A 295 32.26 -15.30 10.89
CA GLN A 295 33.33 -16.05 10.22
C GLN A 295 34.66 -15.29 10.16
N MET A 296 34.62 -13.97 9.99
CA MET A 296 35.83 -13.14 10.04
C MET A 296 36.41 -13.06 11.45
N ASP A 297 35.56 -12.94 12.47
CA ASP A 297 35.97 -12.88 13.88
C ASP A 297 36.56 -14.23 14.37
N GLU A 298 36.19 -15.36 13.77
CA GLU A 298 36.74 -16.69 14.09
C GLU A 298 38.11 -16.97 13.44
N VAL A 299 38.49 -16.22 12.40
CA VAL A 299 39.78 -16.39 11.70
C VAL A 299 40.85 -15.40 12.17
N ALA A 300 40.45 -14.30 12.83
CA ALA A 300 41.34 -13.27 13.36
C ALA A 300 41.91 -13.65 14.74
#